data_AF-A0A0K8TV00-F1
#
_entry.id   AF-A0A0K8TV00-F1
#
_cell.length_a   1.000
_cell.length_b   1.000
_cell.length_c   1.000
_cell.angle_alpha   90.00
_cell.angle_beta   90.00
_cell.angle_gamma   90.00
#
_symmetry.space_group_name_H-M   'P 1'
#
loop_
_entity.id
_entity.type
_entity.pdbx_description
1 polymer ?
#
loop_
_entity_poly.entity_id
_entity_poly.type
_entity_poly.pdbx_seq_one_letter_code
_entity_poly.pdbx_strand_id
1 'polypeptide(L)'
;MWNYQFRITYRLILREKELHFHIGVYNPSKDLSFTFNMLLHTYLKVPDVRRCQITGLHGCTFIDKTRDGAIYQEGREIVTIGEWTDRVYQHTPQEHVITNVVSGRKMRLQKYNFPDTVIWNPWIDQAREMSDFGDDEFPNMLCVESGHVSSPIILLPGTAFEASQILQIIIEGNVNRKTKRNR
;
A
#
# COMPACT_ATOMS: atom_id res chain seq x y z
N MET A 1 -26.12 5.78 6.59
CA MET A 1 -26.10 4.32 6.87
C MET A 1 -26.10 3.56 5.55
N TRP A 2 -25.42 2.42 5.47
CA TRP A 2 -25.26 1.58 4.27
C TRP A 2 -25.89 0.21 4.53
N ASN A 3 -27.06 -0.06 3.95
CA ASN A 3 -27.96 -1.16 4.35
C ASN A 3 -27.88 -2.37 3.42
N TYR A 4 -26.67 -2.87 3.15
CA TYR A 4 -26.45 -4.10 2.37
C TYR A 4 -26.01 -5.24 3.28
N GLN A 5 -26.49 -6.45 2.99
CA GLN A 5 -25.93 -7.64 3.61
C GLN A 5 -24.62 -8.00 2.91
N PHE A 6 -23.59 -8.32 3.69
CA PHE A 6 -22.32 -8.81 3.17
C PHE A 6 -21.66 -9.71 4.20
N ARG A 7 -20.73 -10.54 3.74
CA ARG A 7 -19.78 -11.25 4.61
C ARG A 7 -18.37 -10.88 4.20
N ILE A 8 -17.57 -10.43 5.16
CA ILE A 8 -16.14 -10.21 4.96
C ILE A 8 -15.34 -11.32 5.64
N THR A 9 -14.33 -11.84 4.96
CA THR A 9 -13.29 -12.69 5.52
C THR A 9 -11.97 -11.98 5.41
N TYR A 10 -11.19 -12.02 6.48
CA TYR A 10 -9.84 -11.46 6.50
C TYR A 10 -8.90 -12.45 7.15
N ARG A 11 -7.95 -12.96 6.36
CA ARG A 11 -6.98 -13.97 6.77
C ARG A 11 -5.58 -13.38 6.75
N LEU A 12 -4.90 -13.49 7.88
CA LEU A 12 -3.50 -13.13 8.04
C LEU A 12 -2.66 -14.39 8.14
N ILE A 13 -1.55 -14.43 7.41
CA ILE A 13 -0.56 -15.51 7.50
C ILE A 13 0.79 -14.87 7.75
N LEU A 14 1.34 -15.10 8.94
CA LEU A 14 2.69 -14.70 9.29
C LEU A 14 3.67 -15.83 8.96
N ARG A 15 4.69 -15.51 8.17
CA ARG A 15 5.83 -16.37 7.87
C ARG A 15 7.10 -15.67 8.33
N GLU A 16 8.24 -16.37 8.32
CA GLU A 16 9.53 -15.84 8.83
C GLU A 16 9.90 -14.46 8.26
N LYS A 17 9.63 -14.23 6.96
CA LYS A 17 10.00 -13.00 6.26
C LYS A 17 8.84 -12.31 5.55
N GLU A 18 7.63 -12.83 5.70
CA GLU A 18 6.46 -12.41 4.95
C GLU A 18 5.24 -12.27 5.85
N LEU A 19 4.42 -11.27 5.57
CA LEU A 19 3.08 -11.14 6.11
C LEU A 19 2.09 -11.11 4.94
N HIS A 20 1.21 -12.10 4.90
CA HIS A 20 0.20 -12.24 3.85
C HIS A 20 -1.15 -11.81 4.40
N PHE A 21 -1.88 -11.11 3.54
CA PHE A 21 -3.20 -10.56 3.77
C PHE A 21 -4.11 -11.08 2.68
N HIS A 22 -5.17 -11.79 3.03
CA HIS A 22 -6.19 -12.21 2.08
C HIS A 22 -7.55 -11.70 2.56
N ILE A 23 -8.25 -10.96 1.70
CA ILE A 23 -9.57 -10.41 1.97
C ILE A 23 -10.56 -11.01 0.97
N GLY A 24 -11.69 -11.47 1.49
CA GLY A 24 -12.85 -11.88 0.69
C GLY A 24 -14.09 -11.08 1.10
N VAL A 25 -14.88 -10.63 0.13
CA VAL A 25 -16.19 -10.01 0.35
C VAL A 25 -17.22 -10.81 -0.44
N TYR A 26 -18.22 -11.34 0.24
CA TYR A 26 -19.31 -12.11 -0.37
C TYR A 26 -20.63 -11.35 -0.26
N ASN A 27 -21.39 -11.32 -1.35
CA ASN A 27 -22.75 -10.80 -1.39
C ASN A 27 -23.75 -11.97 -1.24
N PRO A 28 -24.39 -12.16 -0.07
CA PRO A 28 -25.39 -13.21 0.16
C PRO A 28 -26.77 -12.85 -0.40
N SER A 29 -26.97 -11.64 -0.92
CA SER A 29 -28.25 -11.25 -1.50
C SER A 29 -28.61 -12.13 -2.69
N LYS A 30 -29.92 -12.26 -2.95
CA LYS A 30 -30.45 -12.98 -4.11
C LYS A 30 -30.73 -12.04 -5.29
N ASP A 31 -30.87 -10.75 -5.04
CA ASP A 31 -31.42 -9.77 -5.98
C ASP A 31 -30.74 -8.39 -5.92
N LEU A 32 -30.02 -8.06 -4.85
CA LEU A 32 -29.39 -6.75 -4.68
C LEU A 32 -27.88 -6.81 -4.93
N SER A 33 -27.43 -6.10 -5.95
CA SER A 33 -26.01 -5.73 -6.12
C SER A 33 -25.62 -4.60 -5.18
N PHE A 34 -24.35 -4.51 -4.81
CA PHE A 34 -23.81 -3.34 -4.13
C PHE A 34 -22.44 -2.95 -4.66
N THR A 35 -22.08 -1.70 -4.43
CA THR A 35 -20.77 -1.16 -4.76
C THR A 35 -19.97 -0.83 -3.52
N PHE A 36 -18.67 -1.09 -3.54
CA PHE A 36 -17.77 -0.74 -2.45
C PHE A 36 -16.36 -0.47 -2.96
N ASN A 37 -15.58 0.24 -2.15
CA ASN A 37 -14.13 0.35 -2.31
C ASN A 37 -13.46 -0.52 -1.27
N MET A 38 -12.26 -1.01 -1.57
CA MET A 38 -11.46 -1.79 -0.62
C MET A 38 -10.01 -1.33 -0.67
N LEU A 39 -9.41 -1.15 0.50
CA LEU A 39 -8.02 -0.74 0.62
C LEU A 39 -7.40 -1.26 1.93
N LEU A 40 -6.13 -1.63 1.86
CA LEU A 40 -5.30 -1.98 3.01
C LEU A 40 -4.42 -0.78 3.39
N HIS A 41 -4.85 -0.02 4.39
CA HIS A 41 -4.18 1.22 4.85
C HIS A 41 -2.89 0.92 5.63
N THR A 42 -1.87 0.47 4.90
CA THR A 42 -0.66 -0.14 5.46
C THR A 42 0.35 0.94 5.84
N TYR A 43 0.51 1.18 7.15
CA TYR A 43 1.55 2.03 7.71
C TYR A 43 2.87 1.25 7.82
N LEU A 44 3.86 1.63 7.01
CA LEU A 44 5.22 1.09 7.12
C LEU A 44 6.03 1.95 8.08
N LYS A 45 6.60 1.32 9.12
CA LYS A 45 7.57 1.98 9.99
C LYS A 45 8.88 2.22 9.24
N VAL A 46 9.31 3.47 9.20
CA VAL A 46 10.55 3.92 8.53
C VAL A 46 11.38 4.75 9.50
N PRO A 47 12.73 4.77 9.41
CA PRO A 47 13.53 5.68 10.23
C PRO A 47 13.32 7.14 9.86
N ASP A 48 13.15 7.42 8.56
CA ASP A 48 12.90 8.76 8.04
C ASP A 48 12.25 8.66 6.64
N VAL A 49 11.02 9.13 6.50
CA VAL A 49 10.23 9.09 5.26
C VAL A 49 10.91 9.86 4.12
N ARG A 50 11.70 10.88 4.44
CA ARG A 50 12.44 11.70 3.44
C ARG A 50 13.53 10.90 2.73
N ARG A 51 13.94 9.77 3.32
CA ARG A 51 14.94 8.85 2.79
C ARG A 51 14.33 7.60 2.17
N CYS A 52 13.01 7.48 2.15
CA CYS A 52 12.32 6.38 1.49
C CYS A 52 12.28 6.59 -0.02
N GLN A 53 12.39 5.49 -0.74
CA GLN A 53 12.25 5.43 -2.19
C GLN A 53 11.23 4.34 -2.53
N ILE A 54 10.31 4.65 -3.42
CA ILE A 54 9.29 3.71 -3.91
C ILE A 54 9.49 3.54 -5.41
N THR A 55 9.58 2.29 -5.88
CA THR A 55 9.70 1.96 -7.31
C THR A 55 8.42 1.29 -7.85
N GLY A 56 8.29 1.27 -9.17
CA GLY A 56 7.15 0.65 -9.86
C GLY A 56 5.96 1.58 -10.07
N LEU A 57 6.15 2.89 -9.89
CA LEU A 57 5.11 3.91 -10.12
C LEU A 57 5.39 4.79 -11.36
N HIS A 58 6.56 4.68 -11.98
CA HIS A 58 6.89 5.42 -13.19
C HIS A 58 5.85 5.18 -14.30
N GLY A 59 5.44 6.25 -14.96
CA GLY A 59 4.42 6.24 -16.01
C GLY A 59 2.98 6.09 -15.53
N CYS A 60 2.75 5.80 -14.24
CA CYS A 60 1.40 5.67 -13.70
C CYS A 60 0.72 7.04 -13.57
N THR A 61 -0.57 7.08 -13.88
CA THR A 61 -1.43 8.23 -13.58
C THR A 61 -1.79 8.22 -12.10
N PHE A 62 -1.82 9.37 -11.46
CA PHE A 62 -2.29 9.51 -10.08
C PHE A 62 -3.16 10.75 -9.88
N ILE A 63 -4.07 10.63 -8.92
CA ILE A 63 -4.87 11.74 -8.38
C ILE A 63 -4.15 12.25 -7.13
N ASP A 64 -3.84 13.55 -7.08
CA ASP A 64 -3.25 14.19 -5.90
C ASP A 64 -4.32 14.94 -5.09
N LYS A 65 -4.71 14.35 -3.95
CA LYS A 65 -5.75 14.94 -3.09
C LYS A 65 -5.28 16.21 -2.37
N THR A 66 -3.96 16.44 -2.30
CA THR A 66 -3.37 17.68 -1.73
C THR A 66 -3.40 18.85 -2.72
N ARG A 67 -3.84 18.59 -3.95
CA ARG A 67 -3.95 19.55 -5.07
C ARG A 67 -5.35 19.50 -5.68
N ASP A 68 -6.37 19.52 -4.82
CA ASP A 68 -7.79 19.52 -5.21
C ASP A 68 -8.20 18.35 -6.14
N GLY A 69 -7.52 17.21 -6.03
CA GLY A 69 -7.78 16.04 -6.87
C GLY A 69 -7.26 16.17 -8.30
N ALA A 70 -6.30 17.07 -8.55
CA ALA A 70 -5.64 17.18 -9.84
C ALA A 70 -4.97 15.86 -10.27
N ILE A 71 -4.99 15.61 -11.58
CA ILE A 71 -4.47 14.38 -12.19
C ILE A 71 -3.11 14.65 -12.80
N TYR A 72 -2.14 13.79 -12.50
CA TYR A 72 -0.78 13.87 -13.00
C TYR A 72 -0.31 12.50 -13.50
N GLN A 73 0.79 12.49 -14.26
CA GLN A 73 1.53 11.28 -14.60
C GLN A 73 2.89 11.31 -13.90
N GLU A 74 3.27 10.19 -13.29
CA GLU A 74 4.54 10.08 -12.57
C GLU A 74 5.71 9.91 -13.54
N GLY A 75 6.44 11.01 -13.76
CA GLY A 75 7.64 11.00 -14.59
C GLY A 75 8.89 10.46 -13.90
N ARG A 76 8.89 10.34 -12.56
CA ARG A 76 10.07 9.88 -11.82
C ARG A 76 10.20 8.36 -11.87
N GLU A 77 11.42 7.87 -12.08
CA GLU A 77 11.73 6.43 -11.92
C GLU A 77 11.58 5.96 -10.47
N ILE A 78 11.88 6.88 -9.54
CA ILE A 78 11.85 6.64 -8.10
C ILE A 78 11.02 7.73 -7.44
N VAL A 79 9.96 7.34 -6.76
CA VAL A 79 9.12 8.26 -5.98
C VAL A 79 9.75 8.45 -4.60
N THR A 80 9.90 9.71 -4.21
CA THR A 80 10.35 10.17 -2.89
C THR A 80 9.30 11.10 -2.28
N ILE A 81 9.32 11.21 -0.95
CA ILE A 81 8.37 12.02 -0.17
C ILE A 81 9.14 13.17 0.49
N GLY A 82 8.72 14.41 0.21
CA GLY A 82 9.33 15.61 0.77
C GLY A 82 8.33 16.67 1.21
N GLU A 83 7.04 16.33 1.18
CA GLU A 83 5.91 17.22 1.48
C GLU A 83 4.69 16.38 1.88
N TRP A 84 3.63 17.04 2.34
CA TRP A 84 2.32 16.43 2.51
C TRP A 84 1.92 15.72 1.22
N THR A 85 1.68 14.42 1.31
CA THR A 85 1.40 13.57 0.16
C THR A 85 0.15 12.76 0.45
N ASP A 86 -0.83 12.81 -0.46
CA ASP A 86 -2.01 11.95 -0.51
C ASP A 86 -2.32 11.68 -1.98
N ARG A 87 -1.71 10.61 -2.53
CA ARG A 87 -1.75 10.31 -3.96
C ARG A 87 -2.34 8.94 -4.21
N VAL A 88 -3.35 8.86 -5.08
CA VAL A 88 -3.95 7.62 -5.54
C VAL A 88 -3.40 7.29 -6.92
N TYR A 89 -2.39 6.42 -6.98
CA TYR A 89 -1.86 5.91 -8.24
C TYR A 89 -2.80 4.83 -8.79
N GLN A 90 -3.23 4.98 -10.04
CA GLN A 90 -4.25 4.15 -10.68
C GLN A 90 -3.60 3.06 -11.53
N HIS A 91 -4.20 1.87 -11.53
CA HIS A 91 -3.77 0.73 -12.37
C HIS A 91 -2.26 0.43 -12.31
N THR A 92 -1.67 0.50 -11.12
CA THR A 92 -0.25 0.28 -10.90
C THR A 92 0.14 -1.20 -11.09
N PRO A 93 1.42 -1.48 -11.39
CA PRO A 93 1.96 -2.83 -11.31
C PRO A 93 1.62 -3.53 -9.98
N GLN A 94 1.57 -4.86 -10.02
CA GLN A 94 1.28 -5.67 -8.83
C GLN A 94 2.40 -5.67 -7.78
N GLU A 95 3.56 -5.10 -8.08
CA GLU A 95 4.73 -5.12 -7.21
C GLU A 95 5.37 -3.75 -7.06
N HIS A 96 5.69 -3.41 -5.82
CA HIS A 96 6.46 -2.22 -5.44
C HIS A 96 7.60 -2.60 -4.51
N VAL A 97 8.75 -1.92 -4.66
CA VAL A 97 9.85 -2.00 -3.68
C VAL A 97 9.97 -0.68 -2.97
N ILE A 98 9.92 -0.73 -1.64
CA ILE A 98 10.06 0.41 -0.75
C ILE A 98 11.37 0.27 0.00
N THR A 99 12.25 1.26 -0.08
CA THR A 99 13.53 1.28 0.64
C THR A 99 13.42 2.05 1.96
N ASN A 100 14.42 1.86 2.82
CA ASN A 100 14.51 2.51 4.13
C ASN A 100 13.31 2.18 5.05
N VAL A 101 12.75 0.99 4.94
CA VAL A 101 11.73 0.46 5.86
C VAL A 101 12.40 -0.31 6.99
N VAL A 102 11.77 -0.42 8.16
CA VAL A 102 12.16 -1.34 9.26
C VAL A 102 13.67 -1.39 9.49
N SER A 103 14.21 -0.36 10.15
CA SER A 103 15.65 -0.23 10.42
C SER A 103 16.53 -0.20 9.16
N GLY A 104 16.04 0.41 8.06
CA GLY A 104 16.82 0.67 6.85
C GLY A 104 16.82 -0.44 5.79
N ARG A 105 16.00 -1.47 5.96
CA ARG A 105 15.82 -2.58 5.00
C ARG A 105 14.98 -2.15 3.79
N LYS A 106 14.71 -3.11 2.89
CA LYS A 106 13.78 -2.98 1.77
C LYS A 106 12.55 -3.87 2.02
N MET A 107 11.37 -3.34 1.71
CA MET A 107 10.10 -4.07 1.69
C MET A 107 9.72 -4.30 0.23
N ARG A 108 9.38 -5.54 -0.13
CA ARG A 108 8.60 -5.81 -1.32
C ARG A 108 7.14 -5.89 -0.92
N LEU A 109 6.30 -5.10 -1.58
CA LEU A 109 4.86 -5.20 -1.51
C LEU A 109 4.38 -5.84 -2.82
N GLN A 110 3.64 -6.93 -2.72
CA GLN A 110 2.95 -7.56 -3.83
C GLN A 110 1.44 -7.52 -3.58
N LYS A 111 0.65 -7.24 -4.61
CA LYS A 111 -0.81 -7.10 -4.51
C LYS A 111 -1.52 -7.85 -5.63
N TYR A 112 -2.66 -8.43 -5.31
CA TYR A 112 -3.55 -9.11 -6.25
C TYR A 112 -4.97 -8.55 -6.12
N ASN A 113 -5.59 -8.28 -7.26
CA ASN A 113 -6.93 -7.67 -7.38
C ASN A 113 -7.11 -6.34 -6.62
N PHE A 114 -5.99 -5.65 -6.38
CA PHE A 114 -5.90 -4.26 -5.99
C PHE A 114 -5.23 -3.50 -7.13
N PRO A 115 -5.99 -2.87 -8.03
CA PRO A 115 -5.42 -2.16 -9.19
C PRO A 115 -4.65 -0.90 -8.79
N ASP A 116 -4.95 -0.31 -7.65
CA ASP A 116 -4.42 1.00 -7.26
C ASP A 116 -3.35 0.89 -6.15
N THR A 117 -2.58 1.95 -5.99
CA THR A 117 -1.68 2.13 -4.85
C THR A 117 -1.80 3.54 -4.30
N VAL A 118 -2.15 3.66 -3.02
CA VAL A 118 -2.16 4.97 -2.35
C VAL A 118 -0.84 5.17 -1.64
N ILE A 119 -0.26 6.36 -1.82
CA ILE A 119 0.92 6.83 -1.10
C ILE A 119 0.50 7.98 -0.22
N TRP A 120 0.72 7.85 1.08
CA TRP A 120 0.32 8.87 2.03
C TRP A 120 1.37 9.13 3.12
N ASN A 121 1.55 10.41 3.42
CA ASN A 121 2.26 10.91 4.58
C ASN A 121 1.68 12.29 4.94
N PRO A 122 1.24 12.53 6.20
CA PRO A 122 0.52 13.75 6.58
C PRO A 122 1.42 14.98 6.63
N TRP A 123 2.75 14.78 6.70
CA TRP A 123 3.71 15.85 6.97
C TRP A 123 3.40 16.60 8.28
N ILE A 124 4.04 17.76 8.46
CA ILE A 124 4.05 18.50 9.73
C ILE A 124 2.65 19.01 10.11
N ASP A 125 2.00 19.74 9.20
CA ASP A 125 0.78 20.46 9.56
C ASP A 125 -0.40 19.50 9.75
N GLN A 126 -0.59 18.51 8.85
CA GLN A 126 -1.72 17.58 9.01
C GLN A 126 -1.49 16.60 10.17
N ALA A 127 -0.24 16.30 10.54
CA ALA A 127 0.04 15.50 11.74
C ALA A 127 -0.49 16.18 13.01
N ARG A 128 -0.25 17.49 13.15
CA ARG A 128 -0.70 18.29 14.32
C ARG A 128 -2.21 18.46 14.41
N GLU A 129 -2.92 18.36 13.29
CA GLU A 129 -4.38 18.45 13.26
C GLU A 129 -5.07 17.13 13.67
N MET A 130 -4.35 16.00 13.62
CA MET A 130 -4.89 14.69 13.98
C MET A 130 -4.72 14.43 15.48
N SER A 131 -5.82 14.50 16.23
CA SER A 131 -5.79 14.32 17.70
C SER A 131 -5.30 12.95 18.18
N ASP A 132 -5.33 11.94 17.30
CA ASP A 132 -4.89 10.56 17.56
C ASP A 132 -3.52 10.23 16.91
N PHE A 133 -2.80 11.24 16.41
CA PHE A 133 -1.48 11.11 15.80
C PHE A 133 -0.50 12.07 16.49
N GLY A 134 0.73 11.61 16.76
CA GLY A 134 1.72 12.50 17.38
C GLY A 134 2.27 13.54 16.41
N ASP A 135 2.40 14.79 16.87
CA ASP A 135 2.89 15.95 16.07
C ASP A 135 4.17 15.65 15.27
N ASP A 136 5.08 14.85 15.84
CA ASP A 136 6.39 14.52 15.29
C ASP A 136 6.49 13.07 14.76
N GLU A 137 5.37 12.37 14.58
CA GLU A 137 5.37 10.96 14.15
C GLU A 137 5.44 10.79 12.62
N PHE A 138 5.08 11.82 11.84
CA PHE A 138 5.08 11.76 10.38
C PHE A 138 6.43 11.33 9.76
N PRO A 139 7.62 11.69 10.28
CA PRO A 139 8.88 11.27 9.69
C PRO A 139 9.10 9.76 9.80
N ASN A 140 8.45 9.07 10.76
CA ASN A 140 8.72 7.68 11.06
C ASN A 140 7.73 6.69 10.41
N MET A 141 6.88 7.18 9.52
CA MET A 141 5.90 6.37 8.80
C MET A 141 5.85 6.70 7.31
N LEU A 142 5.51 5.69 6.51
CA LEU A 142 5.08 5.85 5.12
C LEU A 142 3.90 4.92 4.86
N CYS A 143 2.78 5.45 4.38
CA CYS A 143 1.69 4.60 3.92
C CYS A 143 1.92 4.24 2.46
N VAL A 144 1.91 2.93 2.19
CA VAL A 144 1.89 2.36 0.83
C VAL A 144 0.80 1.31 0.82
N GLU A 145 -0.32 1.65 0.19
CA GLU A 145 -1.59 0.99 0.44
C GLU A 145 -2.07 0.29 -0.82
N SER A 146 -2.31 -1.01 -0.75
CA SER A 146 -2.96 -1.73 -1.86
C SER A 146 -4.45 -1.43 -1.86
N GLY A 147 -5.01 -0.96 -2.98
CA GLY A 147 -6.42 -0.57 -3.04
C GLY A 147 -7.12 -0.85 -4.37
N HIS A 148 -8.45 -0.83 -4.30
CA HIS A 148 -9.39 -0.70 -5.40
C HIS A 148 -10.31 0.47 -5.02
N VAL A 149 -9.86 1.67 -5.36
CA VAL A 149 -10.38 2.95 -4.85
C VAL A 149 -10.52 4.01 -5.94
N SER A 150 -9.83 3.85 -7.08
CA SER A 150 -9.99 4.71 -8.24
C SER A 150 -11.33 4.50 -8.95
N SER A 151 -11.90 3.30 -8.81
CA SER A 151 -13.24 2.93 -9.23
C SER A 151 -13.88 1.98 -8.23
N PRO A 152 -15.22 1.99 -8.08
CA PRO A 152 -15.89 1.07 -7.17
C PRO A 152 -15.92 -0.35 -7.73
N ILE A 153 -15.77 -1.33 -6.84
CA ILE A 153 -16.08 -2.73 -7.11
C ILE A 153 -17.61 -2.87 -7.16
N ILE A 154 -18.14 -3.50 -8.20
CA ILE A 154 -19.55 -3.87 -8.31
C ILE A 154 -19.69 -5.35 -7.96
N LEU A 155 -20.39 -5.69 -6.88
CA LEU A 155 -20.58 -7.07 -6.44
C LEU A 155 -22.04 -7.51 -6.65
N LEU A 156 -22.21 -8.45 -7.57
CA LEU A 156 -23.51 -9.02 -7.94
C LEU A 156 -24.04 -9.98 -6.85
N PRO A 157 -25.35 -10.25 -6.82
CA PRO A 157 -25.94 -11.27 -5.94
C PRO A 157 -25.24 -12.62 -6.05
N GLY A 158 -24.92 -13.24 -4.91
CA GLY A 158 -24.31 -14.56 -4.85
C GLY A 158 -22.85 -14.65 -5.29
N THR A 159 -22.18 -13.52 -5.59
CA THR A 159 -20.76 -13.52 -6.00
C THR A 159 -19.82 -13.05 -4.89
N ALA A 160 -18.52 -13.30 -5.08
CA ALA A 160 -17.47 -12.90 -4.16
C ALA A 160 -16.37 -12.09 -4.87
N PHE A 161 -15.80 -11.15 -4.14
CA PHE A 161 -14.58 -10.44 -4.46
C PHE A 161 -13.46 -10.97 -3.57
N GLU A 162 -12.28 -11.25 -4.14
CA GLU A 162 -11.10 -11.64 -3.39
C GLU A 162 -9.90 -10.79 -3.79
N ALA A 163 -9.12 -10.34 -2.81
CA ALA A 163 -7.89 -9.58 -3.03
C ALA A 163 -6.84 -9.94 -1.99
N SER A 164 -5.57 -9.68 -2.29
CA SER A 164 -4.49 -9.96 -1.36
C SER A 164 -3.34 -8.97 -1.44
N GLN A 165 -2.59 -8.89 -0.34
CA GLN A 165 -1.33 -8.19 -0.22
C GLN A 165 -0.30 -9.11 0.44
N ILE A 166 0.94 -9.06 0.00
CA ILE A 166 2.07 -9.70 0.66
C ILE A 166 3.11 -8.62 0.93
N LEU A 167 3.54 -8.51 2.18
CA LEU A 167 4.68 -7.72 2.59
C LEU A 167 5.85 -8.67 2.85
N GLN A 168 6.94 -8.54 2.11
CA GLN A 168 8.17 -9.33 2.33
C GLN A 168 9.37 -8.41 2.59
N ILE A 169 10.10 -8.66 3.67
CA ILE A 169 11.42 -8.04 3.86
C ILE A 169 12.43 -8.67 2.88
N ILE A 170 13.06 -7.85 2.05
CA ILE A 170 14.15 -8.29 1.17
C ILE A 170 15.43 -8.31 2.00
N ILE A 171 16.04 -9.48 2.13
CA ILE A 171 17.36 -9.65 2.73
C ILE A 171 18.37 -9.71 1.58
N GLU A 172 19.24 -8.70 1.48
CA GLU A 172 20.38 -8.79 0.58
C GLU A 172 21.28 -9.94 1.06
N GLY A 173 21.36 -11.00 0.26
CA GLY A 173 22.18 -12.16 0.59
C GLY A 173 23.65 -11.75 0.69
N ASN A 174 24.36 -12.25 1.69
CA ASN A 174 25.81 -12.25 1.71
C ASN A 174 26.30 -12.80 0.37
N VAL A 175 26.88 -11.95 -0.47
CA VAL A 175 27.74 -12.40 -1.57
C VAL A 175 28.76 -13.33 -0.92
N ASN A 176 28.75 -14.60 -1.33
CA ASN A 176 29.67 -15.64 -0.89
C ASN A 176 31.09 -15.06 -0.74
N ARG A 177 31.53 -14.80 0.50
CA ARG A 177 32.95 -14.77 0.83
C ARG A 177 33.44 -16.19 0.64
N LYS A 178 33.78 -16.56 -0.61
CA LYS A 178 34.54 -17.76 -0.90
C LYS A 178 35.76 -17.73 0.00
N THR A 179 35.78 -18.66 0.94
CA THR A 179 36.93 -19.06 1.73
C THR A 179 38.09 -19.32 0.78
N LYS A 180 39.02 -18.37 0.68
CA LYS A 180 40.41 -18.70 0.31
C LYS A 180 40.98 -19.49 1.47
N ARG A 181 40.78 -20.81 1.44
CA ARG A 181 41.53 -21.74 2.28
C ARG A 181 42.83 -22.03 1.52
N ASN A 182 43.92 -21.41 1.98
CA ASN A 182 45.27 -21.81 1.60
C ASN A 182 45.45 -23.29 1.92
N ARG A 183 45.84 -24.07 0.92
CA ARG A 183 46.80 -25.18 0.99
C ARG A 183 47.19 -25.55 -0.43
#